data_AF-A0A7S7FZV2-F1
#
_entry.id   AF-A0A7S7FZV2-F1
#
_cell.length_a   1.000
_cell.length_b   1.000
_cell.length_c   1.000
_cell.angle_alpha   90.00
_cell.angle_beta   90.00
_cell.angle_gamma   90.00
#
_symmetry.space_group_name_H-M   'P 1'
#
loop_
_entity.id
_entity.type
_entity.pdbx_description
1 polymer ?
#
loop_
_entity_poly.entity_id
_entity_poly.type
_entity_poly.pdbx_seq_one_letter_code
_entity_poly.pdbx_strand_id
1 'polypeptide(L)'
;MSKAGIKAQLITGHYNIEKRNIILKNFDKEKIQVIINVNVLTEGWDCQIVSCVVLLRPSSFKSTIEQMIGRGLRLVNHTKYPHITKKIVLY
;
A
#
# COMPACT_ATOMS: atom_id res chain seq x y z
N MET A 1 19.14 -3.29 -3.09
CA MET A 1 18.38 -2.72 -4.22
C MET A 1 17.57 -3.85 -4.86
N SER A 2 16.30 -3.65 -5.23
CA SER A 2 15.58 -4.68 -5.99
C SER A 2 16.16 -4.75 -7.42
N LYS A 3 16.14 -5.93 -8.03
CA LYS A 3 16.71 -6.20 -9.37
C LYS A 3 16.16 -5.28 -10.49
N ALA A 4 15.05 -4.59 -10.25
CA ALA A 4 14.40 -3.67 -11.20
C ALA A 4 14.60 -2.18 -10.86
N GLY A 5 15.44 -1.83 -9.88
CA GLY A 5 15.59 -0.45 -9.40
C GLY A 5 14.41 0.06 -8.56
N ILE A 6 13.37 -0.76 -8.38
CA ILE A 6 12.18 -0.41 -7.60
C ILE A 6 12.47 -0.58 -6.11
N LYS A 7 12.25 0.48 -5.31
CA LYS A 7 12.40 0.38 -3.85
C LYS A 7 11.16 -0.30 -3.26
N ALA A 8 11.29 -1.58 -2.92
CA ALA A 8 10.23 -2.37 -2.30
C ALA A 8 10.57 -2.71 -0.84
N GLN A 9 9.58 -2.72 0.05
CA GLN A 9 9.76 -3.10 1.44
C GLN A 9 8.63 -4.04 1.93
N LEU A 10 9.02 -5.06 2.70
CA LEU A 10 8.11 -6.05 3.28
C LEU A 10 7.65 -5.60 4.68
N ILE A 11 6.36 -5.75 4.97
CA ILE A 11 5.74 -5.57 6.28
C ILE A 11 5.03 -6.89 6.67
N THR A 12 5.40 -7.46 7.81
CA THR A 12 4.79 -8.69 8.36
C THR A 12 4.41 -8.54 9.82
N GLY A 13 3.57 -9.44 10.33
CA GLY A 13 3.07 -9.43 11.71
C GLY A 13 4.17 -9.54 12.77
N HIS A 14 5.37 -9.96 12.38
CA HIS A 14 6.53 -10.07 13.27
C HIS A 14 7.24 -8.74 13.53
N TYR A 15 6.95 -7.70 12.75
CA TYR A 15 7.57 -6.38 12.98
C TYR A 15 6.88 -5.67 14.14
N ASN A 16 7.66 -4.97 14.97
CA ASN A 16 7.10 -4.07 15.98
C ASN A 16 6.36 -2.89 15.33
N ILE A 17 5.50 -2.23 16.10
CA ILE A 17 4.67 -1.11 15.62
C ILE A 17 5.53 0.04 15.08
N GLU A 18 6.66 0.32 15.70
CA GLU A 18 7.56 1.41 15.33
C GLU A 18 8.19 1.20 13.96
N LYS A 19 8.70 0.00 13.69
CA LYS A 19 9.28 -0.36 12.40
C LYS A 19 8.22 -0.30 11.32
N ARG A 20 7.00 -0.76 11.57
CA ARG A 20 5.87 -0.60 10.64
C ARG A 20 5.64 0.88 10.32
N ASN A 21 5.51 1.72 11.33
CA ASN A 21 5.28 3.16 11.17
C ASN A 21 6.40 3.86 10.38
N ILE A 22 7.66 3.48 10.58
CA ILE A 22 8.79 4.02 9.82
C ILE A 22 8.67 3.65 8.34
N ILE A 23 8.32 2.40 8.03
CA ILE A 23 8.14 1.93 6.65
C ILE A 23 6.99 2.68 5.98
N LEU A 24 5.85 2.80 6.67
CA LEU A 24 4.68 3.52 6.15
C LEU A 24 5.00 4.99 5.90
N LYS A 25 5.71 5.68 6.82
CA LYS A 25 6.15 7.07 6.62
C LYS A 25 7.13 7.22 5.45
N ASN A 26 7.99 6.24 5.22
CA ASN A 26 8.91 6.27 4.08
C ASN A 26 8.18 6.05 2.76
N PHE A 27 7.09 5.27 2.75
CA PHE A 27 6.23 5.12 1.58
C PHE A 27 5.45 6.41 1.29
N ASP A 28 4.86 7.04 2.30
CA ASP A 28 4.16 8.33 2.16
C ASP A 28 5.09 9.46 1.65
N LYS A 29 6.40 9.35 1.90
CA LYS A 29 7.43 10.29 1.40
C LYS A 29 8.06 9.86 0.07
N GLU A 30 7.47 8.90 -0.63
CA GLU A 30 7.93 8.37 -1.92
C GLU A 30 9.36 7.78 -1.89
N LYS A 31 9.90 7.49 -0.70
CA LYS A 31 11.20 6.82 -0.53
C LYS A 31 11.10 5.32 -0.84
N ILE A 32 9.90 4.76 -0.73
CA ILE A 32 9.55 3.38 -1.06
C ILE A 32 8.41 3.44 -2.06
N GLN A 33 8.51 2.67 -3.13
CA GLN A 33 7.51 2.62 -4.21
C GLN A 33 6.52 1.47 -4.04
N VAL A 34 6.93 0.39 -3.37
CA VAL A 34 6.11 -0.80 -3.19
C VAL A 34 6.18 -1.28 -1.75
N ILE A 35 5.03 -1.44 -1.12
CA ILE A 35 4.90 -2.17 0.14
C ILE A 35 4.31 -3.55 -0.15
N ILE A 36 4.98 -4.59 0.31
CA ILE A 36 4.46 -5.94 0.35
C ILE A 36 3.97 -6.18 1.77
N ASN A 37 2.68 -6.45 1.94
CA ASN A 37 2.10 -6.74 3.24
C ASN A 37 1.65 -8.19 3.33
N VAL A 38 1.99 -8.85 4.45
CA VAL A 38 1.49 -10.19 4.78
C VAL A 38 0.82 -10.14 6.15
N ASN A 39 -0.51 -10.24 6.15
CA ASN A 39 -1.34 -10.40 7.35
C ASN A 39 -1.30 -9.24 8.37
N VAL A 40 -0.89 -8.03 7.97
CA VAL A 40 -0.78 -6.85 8.88
C VAL A 40 -1.78 -5.75 8.57
N LEU A 41 -1.97 -5.40 7.30
CA LEU A 41 -2.84 -4.29 6.89
C LEU A 41 -4.31 -4.71 6.74
N THR A 42 -4.83 -5.55 7.65
CA THR A 42 -6.23 -5.98 7.62
C THR A 42 -7.19 -4.93 8.21
N GLU A 43 -6.71 -4.08 9.13
CA GLU A 43 -7.58 -3.19 9.93
C GLU A 43 -7.49 -1.69 9.60
N GLY A 44 -6.94 -1.31 8.44
CA GLY A 44 -7.11 0.04 7.91
C GLY A 44 -5.88 0.92 7.95
N TRP A 45 -4.99 0.67 7.00
CA TRP A 45 -4.08 1.71 6.55
C TRP A 45 -4.76 2.50 5.44
N ASP A 46 -5.09 3.76 5.74
CA ASP A 46 -5.62 4.72 4.77
C ASP A 46 -4.46 5.44 4.08
N CYS A 47 -4.10 4.99 2.89
CA CYS A 47 -3.02 5.59 2.13
C CYS A 47 -3.53 6.02 0.76
N GLN A 48 -3.73 7.33 0.63
CA GLN A 48 -4.30 7.94 -0.58
C GLN A 48 -3.34 7.83 -1.79
N ILE A 49 -2.03 7.70 -1.55
CA ILE A 49 -1.03 7.62 -2.63
C ILE A 49 -0.92 6.22 -3.27
N VAL A 50 -1.52 5.19 -2.67
CA VAL A 50 -1.44 3.81 -3.20
C VAL A 50 -2.11 3.73 -4.57
N SER A 51 -1.36 3.43 -5.62
CA SER A 51 -1.89 3.42 -6.99
C SER A 51 -2.29 2.03 -7.50
N CYS A 52 -1.82 0.98 -6.83
CA CYS A 52 -2.08 -0.41 -7.20
C CYS A 52 -2.15 -1.28 -5.95
N VAL A 53 -3.08 -2.22 -5.92
CA VAL A 53 -3.20 -3.26 -4.89
C VAL A 53 -3.15 -4.60 -5.62
N VAL A 54 -2.20 -5.46 -5.24
CA VAL A 54 -2.06 -6.81 -5.80
C VAL A 54 -2.45 -7.82 -4.72
N LEU A 55 -3.43 -8.66 -5.01
CA LEU A 55 -3.92 -9.68 -4.08
C LEU A 55 -3.28 -11.03 -4.41
N LEU A 56 -2.23 -11.38 -3.66
CA LEU A 56 -1.48 -12.63 -3.86
C LEU A 56 -2.11 -13.85 -3.15
N ARG A 57 -3.22 -13.69 -2.43
CA ARG A 57 -3.96 -14.78 -1.80
C ARG A 57 -5.32 -14.94 -2.48
N PRO A 58 -5.73 -16.15 -2.89
CA PRO A 58 -7.11 -16.40 -3.27
C PRO A 58 -8.00 -16.16 -2.05
N SER A 59 -8.78 -15.09 -2.08
CA SER A 59 -9.81 -14.82 -1.08
C SER A 59 -11.11 -15.47 -1.53
N SER A 60 -11.71 -16.31 -0.68
CA SER A 60 -12.91 -17.07 -1.00
C SER A 60 -14.17 -16.20 -1.13
N PHE A 61 -14.12 -14.93 -0.71
CA PHE A 61 -15.25 -14.01 -0.71
C PHE A 61 -14.91 -12.70 -1.44
N LYS A 62 -15.78 -12.33 -2.40
CA LYS A 62 -15.67 -11.10 -3.21
C LYS A 62 -15.72 -9.82 -2.37
N SER A 63 -16.51 -9.82 -1.30
CA SER A 63 -16.68 -8.66 -0.42
C SER A 63 -15.37 -8.24 0.29
N THR A 64 -14.54 -9.20 0.70
CA THR A 64 -13.24 -8.91 1.32
C THR A 64 -12.27 -8.30 0.31
N ILE A 65 -12.32 -8.75 -0.95
CA ILE A 65 -11.52 -8.21 -2.06
C ILE A 65 -11.90 -6.75 -2.33
N GLU A 66 -13.19 -6.44 -2.42
CA GLU A 66 -13.69 -5.06 -2.62
C GLU A 66 -13.28 -4.12 -1.48
N GLN A 67 -13.35 -4.58 -0.23
CA GLN A 67 -12.90 -3.79 0.92
C GLN A 67 -11.39 -3.54 0.91
N MET A 68 -10.58 -4.50 0.46
CA MET A 68 -9.13 -4.32 0.34
C MET A 68 -8.76 -3.35 -0.78
N ILE A 69 -9.43 -3.46 -1.93
CA ILE A 69 -9.24 -2.58 -3.08
C ILE A 69 -9.69 -1.15 -2.76
N GLY A 70 -10.88 -0.98 -2.19
CA GLY A 70 -11.44 0.33 -1.86
C GLY A 70 -10.60 1.15 -0.88
N ARG A 71 -9.73 0.51 -0.09
CA ARG A 71 -8.80 1.20 0.82
C ARG A 71 -7.54 1.72 0.10
N GLY A 72 -7.04 1.01 -0.91
CA GLY A 72 -5.90 1.48 -1.71
C GLY A 72 -6.30 2.47 -2.81
N LEU A 73 -7.52 2.37 -3.34
CA LEU A 73 -7.96 3.14 -4.51
C LEU A 73 -8.59 4.50 -4.21
N ARG A 74 -8.57 4.98 -2.95
CA ARG A 74 -9.12 6.29 -2.62
C ARG A 74 -8.51 7.39 -3.47
N LEU A 75 -9.33 8.37 -3.86
CA LEU A 75 -8.88 9.52 -4.64
C LEU A 75 -7.76 10.24 -3.90
N VAL A 76 -6.71 10.62 -4.62
CA VAL A 76 -5.65 11.46 -4.06
C VAL A 76 -6.22 12.84 -3.80
N ASN A 77 -6.07 13.31 -2.57
CA ASN A 77 -6.38 14.69 -2.25
C ASN A 77 -5.27 15.60 -2.80
N HIS A 78 -5.57 16.33 -3.87
CA HIS A 78 -4.63 17.25 -4.52
C HIS A 78 -4.18 18.41 -3.60
N THR A 79 -4.96 18.79 -2.60
CA THR A 79 -4.55 19.79 -1.58
C THR A 79 -3.44 19.25 -0.68
N LYS A 80 -3.43 17.94 -0.43
CA LYS A 80 -2.40 17.27 0.40
C LYS A 80 -1.21 16.78 -0.43
N TYR A 81 -1.42 16.43 -1.69
CA TYR A 81 -0.41 15.89 -2.60
C TYR A 81 -0.48 16.57 -4.00
N PRO A 82 -0.09 17.84 -4.12
CA PRO A 82 -0.29 18.61 -5.35
C PRO A 82 0.55 18.12 -6.54
N HIS A 83 1.63 17.39 -6.30
CA HIS A 83 2.55 16.85 -7.32
C HIS A 83 2.24 15.40 -7.71
N ILE A 84 1.25 14.76 -7.10
CA ILE A 84 0.94 13.35 -7.33
C ILE A 84 -0.21 13.23 -8.33
N THR A 85 0.08 12.72 -9.52
CA THR A 85 -0.94 12.27 -10.49
C THR A 85 -1.10 10.77 -10.36
N LYS A 86 -2.27 10.32 -9.88
CA LYS A 86 -2.54 8.90 -9.62
C LYS A 86 -3.19 8.22 -10.82
N LYS A 87 -2.53 7.18 -11.34
CA LYS A 87 -3.10 6.24 -12.31
C LYS A 87 -3.40 4.92 -11.60
N ILE A 88 -4.68 4.58 -11.52
CA ILE A 88 -5.14 3.37 -10.84
C ILE A 88 -5.09 2.18 -11.81
N VAL A 89 -4.43 1.09 -11.41
CA VAL A 89 -4.42 -0.17 -12.16
C VAL A 89 -4.69 -1.33 -11.20
N LEU A 90 -5.62 -2.21 -11.60
CA LEU A 90 -6.02 -3.40 -10.85
C LEU A 90 -5.50 -4.64 -11.59
N TYR A 91 -4.85 -5.54 -10.84
CA TYR A 91 -4.35 -6.85 -11.30
C TYR A 91 -4.79 -7.95 -10.35
#